data_AF-A0A9D1ZAV9-F1
#
_entry.id   AF-A0A9D1ZAV9-F1
#
_cell.length_a   1.000
_cell.length_b   1.000
_cell.length_c   1.000
_cell.angle_alpha   90.00
_cell.angle_beta   90.00
_cell.angle_gamma   90.00
#
_symmetry.space_group_name_H-M   'P 1'
#
loop_
_entity.id
_entity.type
_entity.pdbx_description
1 polymer ?
#
loop_
_entity_poly.entity_id
_entity_poly.type
_entity_poly.pdbx_seq_one_letter_code
_entity_poly.pdbx_strand_id
1 'polypeptide(L)'
;MGKVAFLFAGQGAQHPGMCADLIESEPAAKAVFDAADAVRPGTTEQCLSGTKEELAQTINTQPCVFAADLACARALAARGVTPDVVAGFSLGEVAALTFAGAYSDEKGFELVCHRAELMADAAEKNPGAMRAVVKLDAPTVERLAAEAGDAWPVNYNSPLQTVVAGTPEACEKLDLLVKEAKGRAMKVAVSGAFHSPFMADAEKGLAAYLADGHAPAQPSVPVLANRTGEAYPADEAERVALLSSQVANPVQWVRTLQNMAADGVDTFIEVGPGKTLTGLVSRTLEGVTALPCETVGQLEAVLAELAEKEE
;
A
#
# COMPACT_ATOMS: atom_id res chain seq x y z
N MET A 1 21.42 -12.23 -12.03
CA MET A 1 20.18 -11.70 -11.45
C MET A 1 20.48 -10.44 -10.65
N GLY A 2 19.72 -9.35 -10.85
CA GLY A 2 19.72 -8.22 -9.93
C GLY A 2 18.94 -8.54 -8.65
N LYS A 3 18.69 -7.52 -7.83
CA LYS A 3 17.96 -7.68 -6.57
C LYS A 3 16.47 -7.85 -6.81
N VAL A 4 15.81 -8.57 -5.90
CA VAL A 4 14.36 -8.81 -5.90
C VAL A 4 13.67 -7.93 -4.86
N ALA A 5 12.57 -7.28 -5.25
CA ALA A 5 11.72 -6.53 -4.34
C ALA A 5 10.32 -7.14 -4.22
N PHE A 6 9.80 -7.25 -3.00
CA PHE A 6 8.36 -7.47 -2.79
C PHE A 6 7.64 -6.15 -2.61
N LEU A 7 6.53 -5.99 -3.35
CA LEU A 7 5.66 -4.82 -3.33
C LEU A 7 4.29 -5.24 -2.76
N PHE A 8 3.97 -4.80 -1.55
CA PHE A 8 2.72 -5.13 -0.88
C PHE A 8 1.62 -4.19 -1.36
N ALA A 9 0.47 -4.74 -1.76
CA ALA A 9 -0.61 -3.98 -2.35
C ALA A 9 -1.22 -2.95 -1.37
N GLY A 10 -2.23 -2.22 -1.83
CA GLY A 10 -2.88 -1.18 -1.05
C GLY A 10 -4.39 -1.24 -1.17
N GLN A 11 -5.06 -0.38 -0.41
CA GLN A 11 -6.50 -0.18 -0.52
C GLN A 11 -6.90 0.15 -1.97
N GLY A 12 -7.95 -0.51 -2.46
CA GLY A 12 -8.44 -0.43 -3.84
C GLY A 12 -8.19 -1.69 -4.66
N ALA A 13 -7.36 -2.61 -4.18
CA ALA A 13 -7.06 -3.86 -4.87
C ALA A 13 -7.94 -5.05 -4.44
N GLN A 14 -8.66 -4.92 -3.33
CA GLN A 14 -9.53 -5.97 -2.78
C GLN A 14 -10.62 -6.41 -3.74
N HIS A 15 -10.92 -7.70 -3.73
CA HIS A 15 -12.09 -8.27 -4.37
C HIS A 15 -12.54 -9.54 -3.65
N PRO A 16 -13.83 -9.93 -3.81
CA PRO A 16 -14.32 -11.20 -3.30
C PRO A 16 -13.51 -12.36 -3.89
N GLY A 17 -13.16 -13.34 -3.06
CA GLY A 17 -12.42 -14.54 -3.46
C GLY A 17 -10.92 -14.35 -3.58
N MET A 18 -10.35 -13.22 -3.15
CA MET A 18 -8.90 -13.02 -3.15
C MET A 18 -8.20 -14.06 -2.27
N CYS A 19 -7.04 -14.56 -2.72
CA CYS A 19 -6.22 -15.57 -2.05
C CYS A 19 -6.89 -16.94 -1.80
N ALA A 20 -8.06 -17.24 -2.38
CA ALA A 20 -8.80 -18.46 -2.06
C ALA A 20 -8.00 -19.75 -2.30
N ASP A 21 -7.31 -19.86 -3.43
CA ASP A 21 -6.49 -21.01 -3.79
C ASP A 21 -5.20 -21.09 -2.96
N LEU A 22 -4.59 -19.95 -2.62
CA LEU A 22 -3.45 -19.90 -1.70
C LEU A 22 -3.81 -20.37 -0.29
N ILE A 23 -4.95 -19.94 0.25
CA ILE A 23 -5.42 -20.39 1.57
C ILE A 23 -5.63 -21.91 1.59
N GLU A 24 -6.13 -22.48 0.50
CA GLU A 24 -6.38 -23.92 0.38
C GLU A 24 -5.09 -24.73 0.25
N SER A 25 -4.11 -24.24 -0.52
CA SER A 25 -2.96 -25.03 -0.96
C SER A 25 -1.64 -24.72 -0.25
N GLU A 26 -1.47 -23.52 0.30
CA GLU A 26 -0.22 -23.05 0.89
C GLU A 26 -0.35 -22.90 2.42
N PRO A 27 0.28 -23.78 3.23
CA PRO A 27 0.17 -23.72 4.69
C PRO A 27 0.60 -22.38 5.31
N ALA A 28 1.57 -21.71 4.68
CA ALA A 28 2.04 -20.39 5.12
C ALA A 28 0.99 -19.29 4.91
N ALA A 29 0.24 -19.34 3.79
CA ALA A 29 -0.89 -18.44 3.57
C ALA A 29 -2.02 -18.73 4.57
N LYS A 30 -2.36 -20.01 4.77
CA LYS A 30 -3.37 -20.41 5.76
C LYS A 30 -3.04 -19.92 7.16
N ALA A 31 -1.79 -20.01 7.60
CA ALA A 31 -1.38 -19.57 8.93
C ALA A 31 -1.62 -18.07 9.16
N VAL A 32 -1.40 -17.23 8.14
CA VAL A 32 -1.69 -15.78 8.21
C VAL A 32 -3.18 -15.53 8.43
N PHE A 33 -4.04 -16.23 7.68
CA PHE A 33 -5.49 -16.09 7.83
C PHE A 33 -6.01 -16.65 9.16
N ASP A 34 -5.43 -17.74 9.67
CA ASP A 34 -5.76 -18.28 10.99
C ASP A 34 -5.41 -17.26 12.10
N ALA A 35 -4.26 -16.57 11.98
CA ALA A 35 -3.87 -15.49 12.90
C ALA A 35 -4.80 -14.27 12.79
N ALA A 36 -5.16 -13.88 11.56
CA ALA A 36 -6.12 -12.81 11.31
C ALA A 36 -7.49 -13.10 11.93
N ASP A 37 -8.02 -14.32 11.79
CA ASP A 37 -9.30 -14.73 12.38
C ASP A 37 -9.23 -14.85 13.91
N ALA A 38 -8.06 -15.14 14.49
CA ALA A 38 -7.89 -15.13 15.94
C ALA A 38 -8.03 -13.71 16.53
N VAL A 39 -7.60 -12.67 15.79
CA VAL A 39 -7.70 -11.27 16.20
C VAL A 39 -9.04 -10.65 15.82
N ARG A 40 -9.49 -10.83 14.57
CA ARG A 40 -10.80 -10.38 14.06
C ARG A 40 -11.53 -11.56 13.40
N PRO A 41 -12.34 -12.31 14.16
CA PRO A 41 -13.08 -13.45 13.64
C PRO A 41 -13.93 -13.10 12.41
N GLY A 42 -13.86 -13.93 11.37
CA GLY A 42 -14.61 -13.76 10.13
C GLY A 42 -13.85 -12.99 9.04
N THR A 43 -12.58 -12.64 9.26
CA THR A 43 -11.73 -12.01 8.25
C THR A 43 -11.59 -12.90 7.02
N THR A 44 -11.36 -14.20 7.21
CA THR A 44 -11.23 -15.14 6.08
C THR A 44 -12.52 -15.22 5.28
N GLU A 45 -13.66 -15.41 5.95
CA GLU A 45 -14.97 -15.48 5.28
C GLU A 45 -15.28 -14.18 4.51
N GLN A 46 -14.94 -13.03 5.09
CA GLN A 46 -15.12 -11.73 4.46
C GLN A 46 -14.24 -11.57 3.20
N CYS A 47 -13.00 -12.07 3.20
CA CYS A 47 -12.15 -12.06 1.99
C CYS A 47 -12.71 -12.97 0.89
N LEU A 48 -13.20 -14.15 1.26
CA LEU A 48 -13.65 -15.17 0.30
C LEU A 48 -15.03 -14.86 -0.30
N SER A 49 -15.95 -14.33 0.51
CA SER A 49 -17.37 -14.23 0.16
C SER A 49 -18.00 -12.87 0.40
N GLY A 50 -17.28 -11.94 1.04
CA GLY A 50 -17.75 -10.58 1.26
C GLY A 50 -18.11 -9.88 -0.04
N THR A 51 -19.06 -8.95 0.02
CA THR A 51 -19.45 -8.18 -1.17
C THR A 51 -18.40 -7.13 -1.53
N LYS A 52 -18.41 -6.62 -2.77
CA LYS A 52 -17.51 -5.52 -3.15
C LYS A 52 -17.77 -4.26 -2.32
N GLU A 53 -19.04 -4.00 -2.03
CA GLU A 53 -19.49 -2.85 -1.25
C GLU A 53 -19.03 -2.95 0.21
N GLU A 54 -19.11 -4.16 0.78
CA GLU A 54 -18.60 -4.43 2.13
C GLU A 54 -17.08 -4.29 2.21
N LEU A 55 -16.36 -4.92 1.26
CA LEU A 55 -14.91 -4.85 1.18
C LEU A 55 -14.39 -3.46 0.82
N ALA A 56 -15.23 -2.55 0.30
CA ALA A 56 -14.87 -1.17 0.01
C ALA A 56 -14.92 -0.24 1.23
N GLN A 57 -15.47 -0.70 2.36
CA GLN A 57 -15.44 0.06 3.60
C GLN A 57 -14.04 -0.04 4.22
N THR A 58 -13.38 1.09 4.46
CA THR A 58 -11.99 1.15 4.95
C THR A 58 -11.72 0.23 6.14
N ILE A 59 -12.66 0.12 7.08
CA ILE A 59 -12.58 -0.74 8.27
C ILE A 59 -12.45 -2.24 7.92
N ASN A 60 -13.00 -2.67 6.78
CA ASN A 60 -12.87 -4.01 6.25
C ASN A 60 -11.71 -4.11 5.25
N THR A 61 -11.58 -3.11 4.36
CA THR A 61 -10.58 -3.11 3.30
C THR A 61 -9.19 -3.30 3.85
N GLN A 62 -8.81 -2.51 4.85
CA GLN A 62 -7.44 -2.49 5.33
C GLN A 62 -7.02 -3.84 5.94
N PRO A 63 -7.75 -4.39 6.90
CA PRO A 63 -7.38 -5.69 7.45
C PRO A 63 -7.44 -6.84 6.44
N CYS A 64 -8.45 -6.85 5.55
CA CYS A 64 -8.59 -7.92 4.55
C CYS A 64 -7.45 -7.90 3.52
N VAL A 65 -7.07 -6.72 3.01
CA VAL A 65 -5.94 -6.59 2.07
C VAL A 65 -4.63 -6.88 2.79
N PHE A 66 -4.44 -6.44 4.03
CA PHE A 66 -3.25 -6.78 4.80
C PHE A 66 -3.07 -8.31 4.94
N ALA A 67 -4.14 -9.04 5.28
CA ALA A 67 -4.08 -10.50 5.39
C ALA A 67 -3.74 -11.14 4.05
N ALA A 68 -4.35 -10.67 2.95
CA ALA A 68 -4.06 -11.14 1.60
C ALA A 68 -2.59 -10.88 1.19
N ASP A 69 -2.11 -9.64 1.34
CA ASP A 69 -0.73 -9.24 1.03
C ASP A 69 0.29 -10.11 1.77
N LEU A 70 0.09 -10.25 3.09
CA LEU A 70 0.99 -11.03 3.94
C LEU A 70 0.92 -12.52 3.61
N ALA A 71 -0.25 -13.08 3.33
CA ALA A 71 -0.42 -14.47 2.93
C ALA A 71 0.32 -14.78 1.62
N CYS A 72 0.18 -13.92 0.60
CA CYS A 72 0.92 -14.04 -0.66
C CYS A 72 2.43 -13.99 -0.43
N ALA A 73 2.91 -13.02 0.35
CA ALA A 73 4.33 -12.86 0.65
C ALA A 73 4.90 -14.06 1.42
N ARG A 74 4.18 -14.56 2.44
CA ARG A 74 4.60 -15.71 3.25
C ARG A 74 4.57 -17.01 2.45
N ALA A 75 3.59 -17.22 1.56
CA ALA A 75 3.57 -18.35 0.65
C ALA A 75 4.78 -18.36 -0.27
N LEU A 76 5.07 -17.22 -0.91
CA LEU A 76 6.21 -17.10 -1.81
C LEU A 76 7.55 -17.30 -1.08
N ALA A 77 7.69 -16.76 0.13
CA ALA A 77 8.86 -16.97 0.99
C ALA A 77 9.02 -18.43 1.44
N ALA A 78 7.92 -19.13 1.77
CA ALA A 78 7.94 -20.55 2.12
C ALA A 78 8.40 -21.44 0.95
N ARG A 79 8.25 -20.96 -0.29
CA ARG A 79 8.73 -21.60 -1.51
C ARG A 79 10.16 -21.20 -1.88
N GLY A 80 10.86 -20.47 -1.02
CA GLY A 80 12.29 -20.18 -1.12
C GLY A 80 12.65 -18.82 -1.73
N VAL A 81 11.68 -17.98 -2.09
CA VAL A 81 11.95 -16.66 -2.65
C VAL A 81 12.16 -15.64 -1.53
N THR A 82 13.35 -15.06 -1.44
CA THR A 82 13.66 -14.03 -0.45
C THR A 82 13.88 -12.67 -1.11
N PRO A 83 13.14 -11.61 -0.74
CA PRO A 83 13.38 -10.27 -1.27
C PRO A 83 14.61 -9.63 -0.61
N ASP A 84 15.34 -8.83 -1.38
CA ASP A 84 16.44 -7.98 -0.89
C ASP A 84 15.92 -6.69 -0.25
N VAL A 85 14.72 -6.24 -0.63
CA VAL A 85 14.05 -5.04 -0.15
C VAL A 85 12.55 -5.19 -0.29
N VAL A 86 11.79 -4.56 0.60
CA VAL A 86 10.33 -4.52 0.50
C VAL A 86 9.79 -3.10 0.58
N ALA A 87 8.63 -2.88 -0.03
CA ALA A 87 7.81 -1.70 0.21
C ALA A 87 6.35 -2.06 0.05
N GLY A 88 5.45 -1.27 0.61
CA GLY A 88 4.03 -1.45 0.32
C GLY A 88 3.34 -0.12 0.11
N PHE A 89 2.20 -0.15 -0.57
CA PHE A 89 1.49 1.07 -0.95
C PHE A 89 0.46 1.43 0.12
N SER A 90 0.69 2.52 0.85
CA SER A 90 -0.13 2.99 1.96
C SER A 90 -0.31 1.89 3.01
N LEU A 91 -1.48 1.26 3.06
CA LEU A 91 -1.77 0.08 3.86
C LEU A 91 -0.68 -1.00 3.76
N GLY A 92 -0.21 -1.29 2.55
CA GLY A 92 0.79 -2.34 2.32
C GLY A 92 2.10 -2.07 3.06
N GLU A 93 2.40 -0.84 3.44
CA GLU A 93 3.59 -0.52 4.25
C GLU A 93 3.56 -1.24 5.61
N VAL A 94 2.37 -1.40 6.20
CA VAL A 94 2.18 -2.15 7.44
C VAL A 94 2.43 -3.65 7.19
N ALA A 95 1.96 -4.18 6.05
CA ALA A 95 2.20 -5.56 5.66
C ALA A 95 3.70 -5.83 5.36
N ALA A 96 4.38 -4.89 4.69
CA ALA A 96 5.81 -4.95 4.41
C ALA A 96 6.66 -4.93 5.70
N LEU A 97 6.32 -4.04 6.64
CA LEU A 97 6.94 -3.99 7.97
C LEU A 97 6.74 -5.31 8.73
N THR A 98 5.53 -5.87 8.71
CA THR A 98 5.21 -7.14 9.37
C THR A 98 5.98 -8.30 8.74
N PHE A 99 5.99 -8.38 7.41
CA PHE A 99 6.76 -9.39 6.69
C PHE A 99 8.25 -9.33 7.04
N ALA A 100 8.81 -8.11 7.10
CA ALA A 100 10.19 -7.84 7.46
C ALA A 100 10.48 -7.95 8.97
N GLY A 101 9.54 -8.44 9.79
CA GLY A 101 9.75 -8.74 11.20
C GLY A 101 9.74 -7.54 12.14
N ALA A 102 9.28 -6.36 11.70
CA ALA A 102 9.04 -5.23 12.59
C ALA A 102 7.86 -5.48 13.55
N TYR A 103 6.98 -6.41 13.18
CA TYR A 103 5.84 -6.90 13.96
C TYR A 103 5.71 -8.42 13.80
N SER A 104 5.08 -9.10 14.76
CA SER A 104 4.50 -10.42 14.50
C SER A 104 3.27 -10.29 13.60
N ASP A 105 2.84 -11.38 12.98
CA ASP A 105 1.67 -11.36 12.09
C ASP A 105 0.41 -10.88 12.84
N GLU A 106 0.21 -11.32 14.10
CA GLU A 106 -0.89 -10.87 14.96
C GLU A 106 -0.79 -9.39 15.30
N LYS A 107 0.40 -8.90 15.67
CA LYS A 107 0.59 -7.48 16.04
C LYS A 107 0.48 -6.53 14.84
N GLY A 108 0.96 -6.96 13.68
CA GLY A 108 0.73 -6.24 12.43
C GLY A 108 -0.76 -6.17 12.10
N PHE A 109 -1.49 -7.27 12.33
CA PHE A 109 -2.92 -7.33 12.10
C PHE A 109 -3.75 -6.49 13.10
N GLU A 110 -3.37 -6.46 14.39
CA GLU A 110 -3.95 -5.56 15.38
C GLU A 110 -3.74 -4.08 14.98
N LEU A 111 -2.51 -3.72 14.61
CA LEU A 111 -2.15 -2.38 14.17
C LEU A 111 -2.97 -1.94 12.95
N VAL A 112 -3.14 -2.81 11.96
CA VAL A 112 -3.88 -2.45 10.74
C VAL A 112 -5.38 -2.30 11.00
N CYS A 113 -5.96 -3.09 11.91
CA CYS A 113 -7.34 -2.90 12.35
C CYS A 113 -7.51 -1.53 13.02
N HIS A 114 -6.61 -1.19 13.95
CA HIS A 114 -6.65 0.10 14.64
C HIS A 114 -6.43 1.29 13.69
N ARG A 115 -5.49 1.17 12.74
CA ARG A 115 -5.28 2.16 11.68
C ARG A 115 -6.54 2.37 10.83
N ALA A 116 -7.24 1.29 10.48
CA ALA A 116 -8.46 1.34 9.69
C ALA A 116 -9.58 2.10 10.41
N GLU A 117 -9.76 1.85 11.71
CA GLU A 117 -10.72 2.56 12.57
C GLU A 117 -10.41 4.06 12.63
N LEU A 118 -9.16 4.42 12.95
CA LEU A 118 -8.72 5.81 13.04
C LEU A 118 -8.92 6.58 11.72
N MET A 119 -8.55 5.97 10.60
CA MET A 119 -8.71 6.60 9.28
C MET A 119 -10.17 6.69 8.84
N ALA A 120 -11.00 5.70 9.19
CA ALA A 120 -12.44 5.74 8.92
C ALA A 120 -13.13 6.85 9.73
N ASP A 121 -12.83 6.95 11.03
CA ASP A 121 -13.34 8.00 11.92
C ASP A 121 -12.91 9.40 11.48
N ALA A 122 -11.64 9.58 11.10
CA ALA A 122 -11.15 10.84 10.56
C ALA A 122 -11.86 11.24 9.25
N ALA A 123 -12.12 10.27 8.36
CA ALA A 123 -12.85 10.51 7.11
C ALA A 123 -14.32 10.84 7.33
N GLU A 124 -14.97 10.25 8.35
CA GLU A 124 -16.34 10.58 8.72
C GLU A 124 -16.45 12.01 9.29
N LYS A 125 -15.52 12.39 10.18
CA LYS A 125 -15.47 13.72 10.79
C LYS A 125 -15.09 14.82 9.81
N ASN A 126 -14.22 14.51 8.86
CA ASN A 126 -13.71 15.44 7.86
C ASN A 126 -13.96 14.90 6.44
N PRO A 127 -15.20 15.03 5.93
CA PRO A 127 -15.53 14.58 4.58
C PRO A 127 -14.62 15.25 3.54
N GLY A 128 -14.11 14.44 2.62
CA GLY A 128 -13.23 14.89 1.56
C GLY A 128 -13.41 14.09 0.29
N ALA A 129 -12.67 14.49 -0.74
CA ALA A 129 -12.69 13.81 -2.03
C ALA A 129 -11.26 13.62 -2.56
N MET A 130 -11.10 12.64 -3.44
CA MET A 130 -9.83 12.36 -4.11
C MET A 130 -9.99 12.32 -5.63
N ARG A 131 -8.96 12.75 -6.35
CA ARG A 131 -8.85 12.75 -7.80
C ARG A 131 -7.54 12.12 -8.26
N ALA A 132 -7.63 11.06 -9.04
CA ALA A 132 -6.50 10.57 -9.81
C ALA A 132 -6.33 11.45 -11.05
N VAL A 133 -5.28 12.28 -11.06
CA VAL A 133 -4.90 13.12 -12.19
C VAL A 133 -3.89 12.36 -13.04
N VAL A 134 -4.18 12.24 -14.33
CA VAL A 134 -3.32 11.56 -15.32
C VAL A 134 -2.96 12.48 -16.48
N LYS A 135 -1.88 12.13 -17.20
CA LYS A 135 -1.32 12.85 -18.36
C LYS A 135 -0.62 14.17 -18.04
N LEU A 136 -0.46 14.50 -16.77
CA LEU A 136 0.28 15.67 -16.30
C LEU A 136 1.39 15.18 -15.36
N ASP A 137 2.53 15.87 -15.40
CA ASP A 137 3.61 15.62 -14.45
C ASP A 137 3.26 16.14 -13.04
N ALA A 138 3.95 15.61 -12.04
CA ALA A 138 3.73 15.96 -10.64
C ALA A 138 3.85 17.48 -10.36
N PRO A 139 4.87 18.21 -10.86
CA PRO A 139 4.97 19.65 -10.63
C PRO A 139 3.80 20.45 -11.19
N THR A 140 3.25 20.04 -12.35
CA THR A 140 2.04 20.65 -12.88
C THR A 140 0.86 20.38 -11.96
N VAL A 141 0.67 19.14 -11.52
CA VAL A 141 -0.45 18.78 -10.62
C VAL A 141 -0.35 19.51 -9.27
N GLU A 142 0.84 19.64 -8.69
CA GLU A 142 1.11 20.42 -7.48
C GLU A 142 0.65 21.87 -7.62
N ARG A 143 1.04 22.53 -8.73
CA ARG A 143 0.63 23.91 -9.00
C ARG A 143 -0.90 24.03 -9.14
N LEU A 144 -1.53 23.10 -9.86
CA LEU A 144 -2.99 23.11 -10.05
C LEU A 144 -3.75 22.82 -8.74
N ALA A 145 -3.22 21.95 -7.88
CA ALA A 145 -3.78 21.70 -6.56
C ALA A 145 -3.69 22.94 -5.66
N ALA A 146 -2.54 23.61 -5.63
CA ALA A 146 -2.38 24.88 -4.92
C ALA A 146 -3.31 25.98 -5.45
N GLU A 147 -3.52 26.04 -6.76
CA GLU A 147 -4.48 26.97 -7.37
C GLU A 147 -5.93 26.59 -7.02
N ALA A 148 -6.24 25.31 -6.89
CA ALA A 148 -7.55 24.83 -6.45
C ALA A 148 -7.87 25.21 -4.98
N GLY A 149 -6.87 25.37 -4.13
CA GLY A 149 -7.01 25.82 -2.74
C GLY A 149 -6.81 24.67 -1.76
N ASP A 150 -7.88 24.23 -1.10
CA ASP A 150 -7.88 23.11 -0.14
C ASP A 150 -7.73 21.75 -0.85
N ALA A 151 -6.64 21.58 -1.59
CA ALA A 151 -6.27 20.38 -2.31
C ALA A 151 -4.76 20.13 -2.22
N TRP A 152 -4.38 18.90 -1.92
CA TRP A 152 -3.00 18.47 -1.71
C TRP A 152 -2.70 17.25 -2.57
N PRO A 153 -1.57 17.21 -3.30
CA PRO A 153 -1.07 15.97 -3.88
C PRO A 153 -0.74 14.97 -2.77
N VAL A 154 -1.29 13.77 -2.86
CA VAL A 154 -1.23 12.76 -1.81
C VAL A 154 -0.65 11.43 -2.24
N ASN A 155 -0.62 11.14 -3.54
CA ASN A 155 0.12 10.00 -4.06
C ASN A 155 0.84 10.37 -5.36
N TYR A 156 2.12 10.03 -5.44
CA TYR A 156 2.93 10.15 -6.66
C TYR A 156 3.10 8.75 -7.26
N ASN A 157 2.07 8.28 -7.98
CA ASN A 157 1.94 6.88 -8.37
C ASN A 157 2.82 6.49 -9.55
N SER A 158 2.93 7.36 -10.54
CA SER A 158 3.83 7.20 -11.70
C SER A 158 4.20 8.58 -12.26
N PRO A 159 5.16 8.70 -13.18
CA PRO A 159 5.60 10.00 -13.71
C PRO A 159 4.48 10.90 -14.24
N LEU A 160 3.38 10.30 -14.73
CA LEU A 160 2.22 11.03 -15.27
C LEU A 160 0.90 10.67 -14.55
N GLN A 161 0.97 10.20 -13.30
CA GLN A 161 -0.18 9.95 -12.45
C GLN A 161 0.07 10.40 -11.01
N THR A 162 -0.67 11.43 -10.59
CA THR A 162 -0.67 11.96 -9.23
C THR A 162 -2.09 11.95 -8.70
N VAL A 163 -2.29 11.51 -7.46
CA VAL A 163 -3.59 11.61 -6.78
C VAL A 163 -3.58 12.86 -5.92
N VAL A 164 -4.67 13.62 -5.97
CA VAL A 164 -4.90 14.82 -5.16
C VAL A 164 -6.09 14.57 -4.25
N ALA A 165 -5.97 14.92 -2.98
CA ALA A 165 -7.05 14.90 -2.00
C ALA A 165 -7.40 16.32 -1.57
N GLY A 166 -8.66 16.59 -1.29
CA GLY A 166 -9.09 17.92 -0.85
C GLY A 166 -10.57 17.98 -0.51
N THR A 167 -11.08 19.20 -0.31
CA THR A 167 -12.52 19.41 -0.19
C THR A 167 -13.24 19.04 -1.50
N PRO A 168 -14.53 18.68 -1.45
CA PRO A 168 -15.32 18.45 -2.66
C PRO A 168 -15.22 19.62 -3.65
N GLU A 169 -15.31 20.85 -3.17
CA GLU A 169 -15.26 22.08 -3.97
C GLU A 169 -13.88 22.30 -4.60
N ALA A 170 -12.80 22.08 -3.84
CA ALA A 170 -11.45 22.16 -4.39
C ALA A 170 -11.21 21.08 -5.46
N CYS A 171 -11.74 19.86 -5.27
CA CYS A 171 -11.67 18.81 -6.28
C CYS A 171 -12.45 19.14 -7.55
N GLU A 172 -13.61 19.78 -7.46
CA GLU A 172 -14.37 20.25 -8.63
C GLU A 172 -13.62 21.35 -9.39
N LYS A 173 -13.01 22.29 -8.67
CA LYS A 173 -12.14 23.31 -9.28
C LYS A 173 -10.92 22.67 -9.95
N LEU A 174 -10.29 21.70 -9.29
CA LEU A 174 -9.18 20.94 -9.85
C LEU A 174 -9.56 20.22 -11.15
N ASP A 175 -10.76 19.63 -11.21
CA ASP A 175 -11.26 18.95 -12.42
C ASP A 175 -11.25 19.89 -13.65
N LEU A 176 -11.61 21.17 -13.46
CA LEU A 176 -11.58 22.20 -14.51
C LEU A 176 -10.15 22.58 -14.90
N LEU A 177 -9.30 22.88 -13.90
CA LEU A 177 -7.90 23.28 -14.10
C LEU A 177 -7.09 22.19 -14.82
N VAL A 178 -7.28 20.94 -14.43
CA VAL A 178 -6.64 19.78 -15.07
C VAL A 178 -7.09 19.64 -16.52
N LYS A 179 -8.37 19.85 -16.81
CA LYS A 179 -8.91 19.80 -18.18
C LYS A 179 -8.30 20.91 -19.06
N GLU A 180 -8.19 22.12 -18.54
CA GLU A 180 -7.55 23.25 -19.25
C GLU A 180 -6.07 22.98 -19.54
N ALA A 181 -5.38 22.32 -18.61
CA ALA A 181 -4.01 21.84 -18.79
C ALA A 181 -3.87 20.60 -19.71
N LYS A 182 -4.97 20.13 -20.32
CA LYS A 182 -5.04 18.92 -21.19
C LYS A 182 -4.76 17.59 -20.45
N GLY A 183 -4.86 17.60 -19.13
CA GLY A 183 -4.87 16.40 -18.30
C GLY A 183 -6.25 15.75 -18.22
N ARG A 184 -6.37 14.70 -17.40
CA ARG A 184 -7.64 14.10 -17.02
C ARG A 184 -7.66 13.82 -15.52
N ALA A 185 -8.68 14.30 -14.83
CA ALA A 185 -8.96 13.96 -13.44
C ALA A 185 -10.11 12.93 -13.36
N MET A 186 -9.98 11.95 -12.46
CA MET A 186 -10.97 10.90 -12.26
C MET A 186 -11.25 10.76 -10.77
N LYS A 187 -12.52 10.59 -10.39
CA LYS A 187 -12.89 10.32 -9.00
C LYS A 187 -12.26 9.02 -8.51
N VAL A 188 -11.64 9.06 -7.34
CA VAL A 188 -11.25 7.84 -6.61
C VAL A 188 -12.44 7.46 -5.72
N ALA A 189 -12.86 6.19 -5.77
CA ALA A 189 -14.03 5.70 -5.06
C ALA A 189 -13.71 5.46 -3.57
N VAL A 190 -13.52 6.54 -2.83
CA VAL A 190 -13.24 6.55 -1.39
C VAL A 190 -14.05 7.65 -0.70
N SER A 191 -14.33 7.46 0.58
CA SER A 191 -15.11 8.39 1.40
C SER A 191 -14.27 9.50 2.06
N GLY A 192 -12.94 9.39 2.06
CA GLY A 192 -12.05 10.32 2.75
C GLY A 192 -10.98 10.96 1.85
N ALA A 193 -10.39 12.04 2.34
CA ALA A 193 -9.21 12.69 1.77
C ALA A 193 -7.92 12.13 2.41
N PHE A 194 -7.62 10.85 2.15
CA PHE A 194 -6.48 10.15 2.75
C PHE A 194 -5.13 10.79 2.39
N HIS A 195 -4.11 10.60 3.25
CA HIS A 195 -2.74 11.10 3.04
C HIS A 195 -2.62 12.62 2.94
N SER A 196 -3.62 13.33 3.48
CA SER A 196 -3.71 14.79 3.51
C SER A 196 -3.90 15.30 4.95
N PRO A 197 -3.88 16.62 5.18
CA PRO A 197 -4.16 17.21 6.49
C PRO A 197 -5.52 16.79 7.11
N PHE A 198 -6.46 16.28 6.31
CA PHE A 198 -7.75 15.75 6.79
C PHE A 198 -7.59 14.51 7.69
N MET A 199 -6.41 13.86 7.66
CA MET A 199 -6.09 12.69 8.48
C MET A 199 -5.27 13.03 9.73
N ALA A 200 -5.15 14.31 10.11
CA ALA A 200 -4.35 14.73 11.27
C ALA A 200 -4.78 14.05 12.59
N ASP A 201 -6.10 13.84 12.79
CA ASP A 201 -6.61 13.12 13.97
C ASP A 201 -6.21 11.64 13.96
N ALA A 202 -6.21 11.01 12.77
CA ALA A 202 -5.75 9.63 12.61
C ALA A 202 -4.24 9.50 12.86
N GLU A 203 -3.44 10.46 12.37
CA GLU A 203 -2.00 10.54 12.66
C GLU A 203 -1.74 10.65 14.17
N LYS A 204 -2.46 11.53 14.86
CA LYS A 204 -2.33 11.71 16.31
C LYS A 204 -2.71 10.44 17.08
N GLY A 205 -3.80 9.79 16.71
CA GLY A 205 -4.23 8.53 17.32
C GLY A 205 -3.20 7.42 17.11
N LEU A 206 -2.69 7.30 15.89
CA LEU A 206 -1.69 6.29 15.54
C LEU A 206 -0.36 6.55 16.26
N ALA A 207 0.08 7.81 16.35
CA ALA A 207 1.28 8.17 17.10
C ALA A 207 1.16 7.81 18.60
N ALA A 208 -0.01 8.04 19.20
CA ALA A 208 -0.27 7.66 20.59
C ALA A 208 -0.24 6.14 20.78
N TYR A 209 -0.88 5.39 19.88
CA TYR A 209 -0.87 3.92 19.92
C TYR A 209 0.54 3.34 19.79
N LEU A 210 1.33 3.84 18.83
CA LEU A 210 2.71 3.41 18.62
C LEU A 210 3.62 3.75 19.79
N ALA A 211 3.45 4.93 20.41
CA ALA A 211 4.20 5.32 21.60
C ALA A 211 3.84 4.48 22.85
N ASP A 212 2.66 3.87 22.88
CA ASP A 212 2.19 2.99 23.96
C ASP A 212 2.63 1.52 23.74
N GLY A 213 3.90 1.32 23.39
CA GLY A 213 4.51 -0.01 23.28
C GLY A 213 4.21 -0.78 21.99
N HIS A 214 3.69 -0.13 20.95
CA HIS A 214 3.41 -0.73 19.64
C HIS A 214 4.36 -0.22 18.54
N ALA A 215 5.50 0.34 18.93
CA ALA A 215 6.52 0.82 18.00
C ALA A 215 7.03 -0.32 17.10
N PRO A 216 7.30 -0.05 15.80
CA PRO A 216 7.89 -1.04 14.92
C PRO A 216 9.31 -1.37 15.38
N ALA A 217 9.60 -2.66 15.52
CA ALA A 217 10.97 -3.13 15.71
C ALA A 217 11.82 -2.83 14.45
N GLN A 218 13.15 -2.98 14.57
CA GLN A 218 14.04 -2.84 13.42
C GLN A 218 13.73 -3.93 12.38
N PRO A 219 13.38 -3.58 11.13
CA PRO A 219 13.14 -4.58 10.09
C PRO A 219 14.41 -5.39 9.77
N SER A 220 14.25 -6.70 9.57
CA SER A 220 15.33 -7.62 9.17
C SER A 220 15.62 -7.57 7.67
N VAL A 221 14.65 -7.15 6.87
CA VAL A 221 14.78 -6.81 5.45
C VAL A 221 14.53 -5.31 5.30
N PRO A 222 15.33 -4.56 4.51
CA PRO A 222 15.09 -3.13 4.29
C PRO A 222 13.67 -2.85 3.81
N VAL A 223 12.98 -1.91 4.47
CA VAL A 223 11.63 -1.45 4.11
C VAL A 223 11.72 0.00 3.66
N LEU A 224 11.25 0.34 2.46
CA LEU A 224 11.17 1.75 2.03
C LEU A 224 9.85 2.39 2.49
N ALA A 225 9.98 3.46 3.28
CA ALA A 225 8.84 4.18 3.83
C ALA A 225 8.14 5.04 2.78
N ASN A 226 6.81 5.12 2.82
CA ASN A 226 6.05 5.86 1.81
C ASN A 226 6.32 7.35 1.83
N ARG A 227 6.54 7.93 3.01
CA ARG A 227 6.70 9.38 3.16
C ARG A 227 8.01 9.89 2.57
N THR A 228 9.08 9.11 2.65
CA THR A 228 10.43 9.52 2.22
C THR A 228 10.88 8.82 0.93
N GLY A 229 10.34 7.64 0.62
CA GLY A 229 10.89 6.74 -0.40
C GLY A 229 12.23 6.12 0.00
N GLU A 230 12.62 6.22 1.26
CA GLU A 230 13.92 5.78 1.81
C GLU A 230 13.71 4.71 2.87
N ALA A 231 14.79 4.00 3.22
CA ALA A 231 14.74 2.92 4.20
C ALA A 231 14.31 3.42 5.59
N TYR A 232 13.56 2.60 6.32
CA TYR A 232 13.22 2.87 7.72
C TYR A 232 14.49 3.07 8.57
N PRO A 233 14.52 4.09 9.44
CA PRO A 233 15.70 4.42 10.25
C PRO A 233 15.94 3.40 11.38
N ALA A 234 17.17 3.38 11.88
CA ALA A 234 17.57 2.55 13.02
C ALA A 234 17.04 3.07 14.37
N ASP A 235 16.74 4.35 14.46
CA ASP A 235 16.16 4.96 15.65
C ASP A 235 14.65 4.68 15.77
N GLU A 236 14.22 4.20 16.93
CA GLU A 236 12.82 3.81 17.15
C GLU A 236 11.85 5.00 17.11
N ALA A 237 12.24 6.14 17.68
CA ALA A 237 11.39 7.31 17.70
C ALA A 237 11.18 7.87 16.28
N GLU A 238 12.23 7.84 15.44
CA GLU A 238 12.11 8.17 14.04
C GLU A 238 11.20 7.20 13.27
N ARG A 239 11.27 5.88 13.53
CA ARG A 239 10.34 4.91 12.91
C ARG A 239 8.89 5.16 13.32
N VAL A 240 8.64 5.44 14.59
CA VAL A 240 7.30 5.77 15.12
C VAL A 240 6.75 7.05 14.46
N ALA A 241 7.57 8.09 14.35
CA ALA A 241 7.18 9.34 13.69
C ALA A 241 6.91 9.13 12.19
N LEU A 242 7.71 8.30 11.53
CA LEU A 242 7.58 8.03 10.11
C LEU A 242 6.29 7.25 9.79
N LEU A 243 6.01 6.17 10.53
CA LEU A 243 4.83 5.34 10.33
C LEU A 243 3.54 6.06 10.73
N SER A 244 3.54 6.79 11.86
CA SER A 244 2.33 7.53 12.30
C SER A 244 1.95 8.65 11.32
N SER A 245 2.93 9.42 10.85
CA SER A 245 2.69 10.52 9.92
C SER A 245 2.28 10.08 8.51
N GLN A 246 2.50 8.82 8.15
CA GLN A 246 2.17 8.29 6.82
C GLN A 246 0.70 8.48 6.42
N VAL A 247 -0.24 8.37 7.36
CA VAL A 247 -1.68 8.47 7.07
C VAL A 247 -2.11 9.88 6.64
N ALA A 248 -1.33 10.91 6.96
CA ALA A 248 -1.61 12.32 6.69
C ALA A 248 -0.59 12.97 5.74
N ASN A 249 0.35 12.20 5.21
CA ASN A 249 1.41 12.68 4.32
C ASN A 249 1.44 11.90 3.00
N PRO A 250 1.99 12.48 1.92
CA PRO A 250 1.96 11.86 0.60
C PRO A 250 2.74 10.55 0.50
N VAL A 251 2.23 9.63 -0.32
CA VAL A 251 2.93 8.40 -0.73
C VAL A 251 3.85 8.69 -1.92
N GLN A 252 5.15 8.60 -1.69
CA GLN A 252 6.23 8.89 -2.65
C GLN A 252 6.57 7.68 -3.55
N TRP A 253 5.57 7.06 -4.17
CA TRP A 253 5.75 5.76 -4.85
C TRP A 253 6.74 5.79 -6.01
N VAL A 254 6.72 6.84 -6.84
CA VAL A 254 7.72 7.04 -7.90
C VAL A 254 9.14 7.04 -7.32
N ARG A 255 9.36 7.77 -6.22
CA ARG A 255 10.66 7.84 -5.55
C ARG A 255 11.04 6.49 -4.95
N THR A 256 10.10 5.79 -4.30
CA THR A 256 10.31 4.43 -3.79
C THR A 256 10.84 3.49 -4.88
N LEU A 257 10.17 3.45 -6.03
CA LEU A 257 10.56 2.60 -7.16
C LEU A 257 11.93 3.01 -7.75
N GLN A 258 12.15 4.31 -7.93
CA GLN A 258 13.42 4.83 -8.45
C GLN A 258 14.59 4.52 -7.51
N ASN A 259 14.39 4.63 -6.19
CA ASN A 259 15.40 4.31 -5.20
C ASN A 259 15.71 2.80 -5.17
N MET A 260 14.70 1.93 -5.25
CA MET A 260 14.91 0.48 -5.39
C MET A 260 15.73 0.14 -6.64
N ALA A 261 15.35 0.71 -7.80
CA ALA A 261 16.06 0.47 -9.06
C ALA A 261 17.51 0.99 -9.02
N ALA A 262 17.73 2.17 -8.44
CA ALA A 262 19.07 2.73 -8.25
C ALA A 262 19.96 1.85 -7.36
N ASP A 263 19.36 1.14 -6.40
CA ASP A 263 20.03 0.17 -5.53
C ASP A 263 20.20 -1.24 -6.14
N GLY A 264 19.86 -1.40 -7.42
CA GLY A 264 20.09 -2.60 -8.21
C GLY A 264 18.94 -3.60 -8.24
N VAL A 265 17.73 -3.20 -7.82
CA VAL A 265 16.53 -4.02 -8.01
C VAL A 265 16.13 -4.02 -9.49
N ASP A 266 16.03 -5.21 -10.07
CA ASP A 266 15.57 -5.40 -11.45
C ASP A 266 14.31 -6.27 -11.55
N THR A 267 13.86 -6.82 -10.42
CA THR A 267 12.71 -7.73 -10.36
C THR A 267 11.79 -7.33 -9.22
N PHE A 268 10.56 -6.94 -9.57
CA PHE A 268 9.54 -6.47 -8.64
C PHE A 268 8.37 -7.45 -8.64
N ILE A 269 8.03 -7.97 -7.47
CA ILE A 269 6.93 -8.93 -7.30
C ILE A 269 5.86 -8.26 -6.44
N GLU A 270 4.69 -7.98 -7.03
CA GLU A 270 3.52 -7.50 -6.29
C GLU A 270 2.86 -8.66 -5.56
N VAL A 271 2.93 -8.64 -4.24
CA VAL A 271 2.35 -9.66 -3.36
C VAL A 271 1.06 -9.13 -2.75
N GLY A 272 -0.04 -9.83 -3.02
CA GLY A 272 -1.38 -9.39 -2.64
C GLY A 272 -2.33 -9.28 -3.83
N PRO A 273 -3.56 -8.79 -3.61
CA PRO A 273 -4.60 -8.81 -4.62
C PRO A 273 -4.32 -7.85 -5.77
N GLY A 274 -4.69 -8.27 -6.98
CA GLY A 274 -4.63 -7.45 -8.18
C GLY A 274 -3.25 -7.37 -8.84
N LYS A 275 -3.03 -6.26 -9.56
CA LYS A 275 -1.82 -6.01 -10.38
C LYS A 275 -1.51 -4.52 -10.53
N THR A 276 -1.94 -3.72 -9.57
CA THR A 276 -1.88 -2.26 -9.67
C THR A 276 -0.44 -1.79 -9.61
N LEU A 277 0.33 -2.31 -8.64
CA LEU A 277 1.72 -1.93 -8.42
C LEU A 277 2.62 -2.41 -9.56
N THR A 278 2.37 -3.61 -10.09
CA THR A 278 2.99 -4.14 -11.32
C THR A 278 2.83 -3.12 -12.46
N GLY A 279 1.62 -2.62 -12.67
CA GLY A 279 1.36 -1.58 -13.67
C GLY A 279 2.03 -0.24 -13.37
N LEU A 280 2.24 0.11 -12.10
CA LEU A 280 2.98 1.33 -11.71
C LEU A 280 4.49 1.17 -11.90
N VAL A 281 5.05 -0.01 -11.65
CA VAL A 281 6.44 -0.34 -12.00
C VAL A 281 6.66 -0.15 -13.49
N SER A 282 5.86 -0.77 -14.35
CA SER A 282 6.01 -0.65 -15.82
C SER A 282 5.82 0.78 -16.35
N ARG A 283 5.13 1.66 -15.62
CA ARG A 283 4.97 3.07 -15.99
C ARG A 283 6.10 3.97 -15.51
N THR A 284 6.94 3.48 -14.60
CA THR A 284 7.94 4.29 -13.89
C THR A 284 9.36 3.88 -14.25
N LEU A 285 9.60 2.58 -14.45
CA LEU A 285 10.90 1.98 -14.67
C LEU A 285 10.93 1.28 -16.04
N GLU A 286 12.09 1.33 -16.68
CA GLU A 286 12.37 0.62 -17.93
C GLU A 286 13.37 -0.52 -17.66
N GLY A 287 13.30 -1.59 -18.45
CA GLY A 287 14.27 -2.69 -18.37
C GLY A 287 14.20 -3.55 -17.11
N VAL A 288 13.08 -3.51 -16.37
CA VAL A 288 12.84 -4.31 -15.16
C VAL A 288 11.73 -5.34 -15.38
N THR A 289 11.75 -6.43 -14.61
CA THR A 289 10.68 -7.42 -14.55
C THR A 289 9.68 -7.03 -13.46
N ALA A 290 8.38 -7.09 -13.75
CA ALA A 290 7.32 -6.85 -12.79
C ALA A 290 6.27 -7.96 -12.88
N LEU A 291 5.99 -8.64 -11.76
CA LEU A 291 5.12 -9.83 -11.71
C LEU A 291 4.08 -9.68 -10.58
N PRO A 292 2.80 -9.98 -10.83
CA PRO A 292 1.80 -10.12 -9.76
C PRO A 292 1.88 -11.51 -9.13
N CYS A 293 1.55 -11.62 -7.85
CA CYS A 293 1.51 -12.85 -7.07
C CYS A 293 0.33 -12.83 -6.09
N GLU A 294 -0.85 -13.25 -6.56
CA GLU A 294 -2.08 -13.40 -5.79
C GLU A 294 -2.61 -14.85 -5.77
N THR A 295 -2.33 -15.62 -6.82
CA THR A 295 -2.83 -16.99 -7.00
C THR A 295 -1.70 -18.00 -7.01
N VAL A 296 -2.03 -19.29 -6.83
CA VAL A 296 -1.05 -20.38 -6.94
C VAL A 296 -0.40 -20.38 -8.32
N GLY A 297 -1.19 -20.18 -9.39
CA GLY A 297 -0.66 -20.13 -10.75
C GLY A 297 0.31 -18.97 -10.97
N GLN A 298 0.08 -17.82 -10.33
CA GLN A 298 1.01 -16.69 -10.37
C GLN A 298 2.25 -16.93 -9.52
N LEU A 299 2.12 -17.56 -8.36
CA LEU A 299 3.24 -17.99 -7.53
C LEU A 299 4.16 -18.92 -8.34
N GLU A 300 3.62 -19.94 -9.01
CA GLU A 300 4.42 -20.84 -9.85
C GLU A 300 5.08 -20.10 -11.03
N ALA A 301 4.40 -19.11 -11.62
CA ALA A 301 4.99 -18.27 -12.67
C ALA A 301 6.16 -17.41 -12.15
N VAL A 302 6.07 -16.89 -10.92
CA VAL A 302 7.18 -16.17 -10.26
C VAL A 302 8.36 -17.11 -10.05
N LEU A 303 8.13 -18.34 -9.57
CA LEU A 303 9.19 -19.33 -9.37
C LEU A 303 9.90 -19.68 -10.69
N ALA A 304 9.13 -19.87 -11.76
CA ALA A 304 9.69 -20.18 -13.08
C ALA A 304 10.56 -19.04 -13.62
N GLU A 305 10.08 -17.79 -13.56
CA GLU A 305 10.84 -16.62 -14.00
C GLU A 305 12.15 -16.45 -13.21
N LEU A 306 12.13 -16.67 -11.90
CA LEU A 306 13.35 -16.54 -11.08
C LEU A 306 14.35 -17.66 -11.39
N ALA A 307 13.89 -18.89 -11.65
CA ALA A 307 14.77 -19.98 -12.06
C ALA A 307 15.46 -19.69 -13.40
N GLU A 308 14.74 -19.14 -14.39
CA GLU A 308 15.32 -18.75 -15.69
C GLU A 308 16.38 -17.64 -15.58
N LYS A 309 16.30 -16.79 -14.55
CA LYS A 309 17.28 -15.70 -14.30
C LYS A 309 18.54 -16.15 -13.56
N GLU A 310 18.52 -17.34 -12.98
CA GLU A 310 19.68 -17.96 -12.33
C GLU A 310 20.55 -18.76 -13.32
N GLU A 311 20.00 -19.17 -14.46
CA GLU A 311 20.70 -19.84 -15.57
C GLU A 311 21.51 -18.88 -16.46
#